data_AF-A6HP85-F1
#
_entry.id   AF-A6HP85-F1
#
_cell.length_a   1.000
_cell.length_b   1.000
_cell.length_c   1.000
_cell.angle_alpha   90.00
_cell.angle_beta   90.00
_cell.angle_gamma   90.00
#
_symmetry.space_group_name_H-M   'P 1'
#
loop_
_entity.id
_entity.type
_entity.pdbx_description
1 polymer ?
#
loop_
_entity_poly.entity_id
_entity_poly.type
_entity_poly.pdbx_seq_one_letter_code
_entity_poly.pdbx_strand_id
1 'polypeptide(L)'
;MILTKAQYEEIAQCLVSVPPTRQSLRKLKQRFPSQSQATLLSIFSQEYQKHIKRTHAKHHTPEAIESYYQRYLSGVGKNGAAPVLLELANEVDYAPSLMARIILERFLQGHEQTPPSKSVINSMLRDPSQIPDGVLANQVYQVLITAAFRGNAVICLADAS
;
A
#
# COMPACT_ATOMS: atom_id res chain seq x y z
N MET A 1 -14.19 -23.30 -20.37
CA MET A 1 -13.87 -22.23 -21.34
C MET A 1 -12.39 -21.91 -21.25
N ILE A 2 -11.69 -21.91 -22.37
CA ILE A 2 -10.27 -21.54 -22.43
C ILE A 2 -10.24 -20.04 -22.72
N LEU A 3 -9.65 -19.27 -21.80
CA LEU A 3 -9.51 -17.82 -21.96
C LEU A 3 -8.49 -17.55 -23.07
N THR A 4 -8.87 -16.77 -24.08
CA THR A 4 -7.92 -16.43 -25.16
C THR A 4 -6.89 -15.43 -24.65
N LYS A 5 -5.69 -15.44 -25.25
CA LYS A 5 -4.61 -14.50 -24.88
C LYS A 5 -5.05 -13.04 -25.01
N ALA A 6 -5.82 -12.71 -26.05
CA ALA A 6 -6.37 -11.36 -26.26
C ALA A 6 -7.32 -10.93 -25.13
N GLN A 7 -8.21 -11.82 -24.68
CA GLN A 7 -9.10 -11.56 -23.55
C GLN A 7 -8.32 -11.39 -22.24
N TYR A 8 -7.25 -12.16 -22.04
CA TYR A 8 -6.37 -11.98 -20.88
C TYR A 8 -5.71 -10.60 -20.88
N GLU A 9 -5.14 -10.20 -22.01
CA GLU A 9 -4.44 -8.91 -22.15
C GLU A 9 -5.39 -7.72 -21.97
N GLU A 10 -6.63 -7.81 -22.46
CA GLU A 10 -7.65 -6.79 -22.28
C GLU A 10 -8.09 -6.65 -20.80
N ILE A 11 -8.25 -7.78 -20.10
CA ILE A 11 -8.52 -7.81 -18.66
C ILE A 11 -7.34 -7.22 -17.89
N ALA A 12 -6.11 -7.58 -18.24
CA ALA A 12 -4.88 -7.08 -17.60
C ALA A 12 -4.70 -5.57 -17.82
N GLN A 13 -4.97 -5.05 -19.02
CA GLN A 13 -4.93 -3.61 -19.30
C GLN A 13 -5.97 -2.83 -18.49
N CYS A 14 -7.19 -3.36 -18.34
CA CYS A 14 -8.17 -2.79 -17.42
C CYS A 14 -7.63 -2.73 -15.99
N LEU A 15 -6.98 -3.80 -15.52
CA LEU A 15 -6.43 -3.89 -14.15
C LEU A 15 -5.31 -2.88 -13.89
N VAL A 16 -4.50 -2.54 -14.89
CA VAL A 16 -3.45 -1.51 -14.76
C VAL A 16 -4.04 -0.12 -14.49
N SER A 17 -5.24 0.16 -15.01
CA SER A 17 -5.90 1.47 -14.92
C SER A 17 -6.79 1.67 -13.68
N VAL A 18 -6.99 0.63 -12.86
CA VAL A 18 -7.93 0.69 -11.74
C VAL A 18 -7.23 0.41 -10.42
N PRO A 19 -7.37 1.28 -9.40
CA PRO A 19 -6.75 1.06 -8.10
C PRO A 19 -7.23 -0.27 -7.49
N PRO A 20 -6.37 -0.98 -6.74
CA PRO A 20 -6.61 -2.34 -6.25
C PRO A 20 -7.61 -2.37 -5.10
N THR A 21 -8.87 -2.07 -5.41
CA THR A 21 -9.96 -1.86 -4.46
C THR A 21 -11.17 -2.71 -4.83
N ARG A 22 -12.09 -2.99 -3.90
CA ARG A 22 -13.31 -3.79 -4.16
C ARG A 22 -14.11 -3.31 -5.38
N GLN A 23 -14.01 -2.02 -5.73
CA GLN A 23 -14.67 -1.43 -6.89
C GLN A 23 -14.10 -1.94 -8.22
N SER A 24 -12.80 -2.26 -8.28
CA SER A 24 -12.15 -2.79 -9.48
C SER A 24 -12.76 -4.14 -9.89
N LEU A 25 -12.92 -5.06 -8.93
CA LEU A 25 -13.54 -6.37 -9.18
C LEU A 25 -14.99 -6.24 -9.65
N ARG A 26 -15.76 -5.29 -9.09
CA ARG A 26 -17.13 -4.99 -9.54
C ARG A 26 -17.17 -4.46 -10.97
N LYS A 27 -16.26 -3.54 -11.33
CA LYS A 27 -16.12 -3.03 -12.69
C LYS A 27 -15.71 -4.14 -13.68
N LEU A 28 -14.83 -5.05 -13.27
CA LEU A 28 -14.45 -6.22 -14.05
C LEU A 28 -15.62 -7.17 -14.31
N LYS A 29 -16.43 -7.45 -13.29
CA LYS A 29 -17.62 -8.30 -13.44
C LYS A 29 -18.67 -7.70 -14.37
N GLN A 30 -18.82 -6.37 -14.35
CA GLN A 30 -19.71 -5.66 -15.29
C GLN A 30 -19.17 -5.68 -16.72
N ARG A 31 -17.85 -5.57 -16.90
CA ARG A 31 -17.21 -5.49 -18.23
C ARG A 31 -17.00 -6.84 -18.88
N PHE A 32 -16.86 -7.92 -18.09
CA PHE A 32 -16.65 -9.29 -18.57
C PHE A 32 -17.67 -10.27 -17.96
N PRO A 33 -18.99 -10.09 -18.22
CA PRO A 33 -20.03 -10.93 -17.62
C PRO A 33 -20.00 -12.38 -18.10
N SER A 34 -19.38 -12.64 -19.25
CA SER A 34 -19.23 -13.98 -19.84
C SER A 34 -18.19 -14.85 -19.13
N GLN A 35 -17.35 -14.26 -18.27
CA GLN A 35 -16.30 -14.97 -17.56
C GLN A 35 -16.74 -15.33 -16.14
N SER A 36 -16.35 -16.52 -15.67
CA SER A 36 -16.67 -16.94 -14.31
C SER A 36 -16.00 -16.03 -13.28
N GLN A 37 -16.67 -15.83 -12.14
CA GLN A 37 -16.12 -15.03 -11.04
C GLN A 37 -14.78 -15.56 -10.54
N ALA A 38 -14.61 -16.88 -10.48
CA ALA A 38 -13.35 -17.51 -10.08
C ALA A 38 -12.20 -17.18 -11.04
N THR A 39 -12.48 -17.16 -12.35
CA THR A 39 -11.49 -16.80 -13.38
C THR A 39 -11.07 -15.33 -13.25
N LEU A 40 -12.03 -14.41 -13.10
CA LEU A 40 -11.74 -12.98 -12.93
C LEU A 40 -10.96 -12.70 -11.64
N LEU A 41 -11.31 -13.38 -10.53
CA LEU A 41 -10.57 -13.29 -9.27
C LEU A 41 -9.13 -13.82 -9.40
N SER A 42 -8.93 -14.92 -10.13
CA SER A 42 -7.59 -15.49 -10.35
C SER A 42 -6.71 -14.51 -11.16
N ILE A 43 -7.23 -13.95 -12.26
CA ILE A 43 -6.50 -12.96 -13.07
C ILE A 43 -6.23 -11.69 -12.25
N PHE A 44 -7.24 -11.19 -11.52
CA PHE A 44 -7.11 -10.04 -10.61
C PHE A 44 -5.97 -10.26 -9.60
N SER A 45 -5.95 -11.42 -8.95
CA SER A 45 -4.95 -11.75 -7.93
C SER A 45 -3.54 -11.83 -8.51
N GLN A 46 -3.38 -12.41 -9.70
CA GLN A 46 -2.09 -12.52 -10.38
C GLN A 46 -1.56 -11.15 -10.83
N GLU A 47 -2.39 -10.33 -11.47
CA GLU A 47 -1.99 -9.00 -11.91
C GLU A 47 -1.73 -8.06 -10.73
N TYR A 48 -2.51 -8.18 -9.65
CA TYR A 48 -2.24 -7.47 -8.40
C TYR A 48 -0.88 -7.85 -7.83
N GLN A 49 -0.56 -9.14 -7.72
CA GLN A 49 0.75 -9.59 -7.25
C GLN A 49 1.90 -9.11 -8.14
N LYS A 50 1.73 -9.11 -9.47
CA LYS A 50 2.72 -8.57 -10.41
C LYS A 50 2.89 -7.07 -10.27
N HIS A 51 1.78 -6.33 -10.12
CA HIS A 51 1.78 -4.90 -9.90
C HIS A 51 2.56 -4.59 -8.62
N ILE A 52 2.16 -5.14 -7.48
CA ILE A 52 2.85 -4.97 -6.20
C ILE A 52 4.34 -5.29 -6.32
N LYS A 53 4.74 -6.40 -6.96
CA LYS A 53 6.17 -6.74 -7.16
C LYS A 53 6.91 -5.69 -8.00
N ARG A 54 6.27 -5.14 -9.04
CA ARG A 54 6.87 -4.11 -9.92
C ARG A 54 6.96 -2.75 -9.26
N THR A 55 5.99 -2.36 -8.44
CA THR A 55 6.00 -1.07 -7.72
C THR A 55 6.90 -1.14 -6.48
N HIS A 56 6.90 -2.27 -5.75
CA HIS A 56 7.69 -2.44 -4.52
C HIS A 56 9.18 -2.14 -4.70
N ALA A 57 9.82 -2.63 -5.77
CA ALA A 57 11.24 -2.36 -6.02
C ALA A 57 11.54 -0.87 -6.26
N LYS A 58 10.60 -0.12 -6.85
CA LYS A 58 10.77 1.31 -7.15
C LYS A 58 10.78 2.17 -5.89
N HIS A 59 9.94 1.83 -4.92
CA HIS A 59 9.81 2.59 -3.66
C HIS A 59 10.95 2.35 -2.67
N HIS A 60 11.78 1.31 -2.87
CA HIS A 60 12.91 0.98 -1.99
C HIS A 60 14.26 1.46 -2.53
N THR A 61 14.28 2.25 -3.60
CA THR A 61 15.51 2.91 -4.06
C THR A 61 15.89 4.03 -3.08
N PRO A 62 17.19 4.25 -2.80
CA PRO A 62 17.61 5.27 -1.83
C PRO A 62 17.12 6.67 -2.24
N GLU A 63 17.05 6.95 -3.54
CA GLU A 63 16.52 8.21 -4.07
C GLU A 63 15.02 8.38 -3.78
N ALA A 64 14.22 7.31 -3.94
CA ALA A 64 12.80 7.35 -3.65
C ALA A 64 12.54 7.49 -2.14
N ILE A 65 13.28 6.75 -1.31
CA ILE A 65 13.19 6.81 0.14
C ILE A 65 13.47 8.23 0.62
N GLU A 66 14.54 8.86 0.14
CA GLU A 66 14.88 10.23 0.52
C GLU A 66 13.82 11.23 0.05
N SER A 67 13.33 11.08 -1.20
CA SER A 67 12.26 11.93 -1.73
C SER A 67 10.97 11.85 -0.89
N TYR A 68 10.55 10.63 -0.50
CA TYR A 68 9.39 10.43 0.37
C TYR A 68 9.60 11.03 1.75
N TYR A 69 10.80 10.87 2.30
CA TYR A 69 11.13 11.42 3.61
C TYR A 69 11.12 12.96 3.61
N GLN A 70 11.70 13.60 2.60
CA GLN A 70 11.66 15.06 2.44
C GLN A 70 10.23 15.58 2.25
N ARG A 71 9.41 14.88 1.45
CA ARG A 71 8.00 15.22 1.27
C ARG A 71 7.21 15.10 2.57
N TYR A 72 7.46 14.04 3.34
CA TYR A 72 6.88 13.84 4.67
C TYR A 72 7.26 14.98 5.62
N LEU A 73 8.54 15.31 5.74
CA LEU A 73 9.02 16.42 6.59
C LEU A 73 8.41 17.76 6.18
N SER A 74 8.32 18.03 4.88
CA SER A 74 7.67 19.24 4.38
C SER A 74 6.17 19.30 4.70
N GLY A 75 5.46 18.18 4.64
CA GLY A 75 4.04 18.11 4.97
C GLY A 75 3.80 18.30 6.47
N VAL A 76 4.54 17.57 7.29
CA VAL A 76 4.46 17.67 8.76
C VAL A 76 4.87 19.04 9.26
N GLY A 77 5.90 19.66 8.67
CA GLY A 77 6.33 21.01 9.01
C GLY A 77 5.29 22.10 8.72
N LYS A 78 4.35 21.84 7.78
CA LYS A 78 3.21 22.73 7.52
C LYS A 78 2.03 22.46 8.44
N ASN A 79 1.70 21.19 8.66
CA ASN A 79 0.63 20.77 9.56
C ASN A 79 0.90 19.36 10.10
N GLY A 80 1.45 19.27 11.31
CA GLY A 80 1.77 17.98 11.95
C GLY A 80 0.55 17.13 12.33
N ALA A 81 -0.66 17.70 12.32
CA ALA A 81 -1.90 16.97 12.59
C ALA A 81 -2.56 16.40 11.32
N ALA A 82 -2.16 16.87 10.12
CA ALA A 82 -2.70 16.37 8.86
C ALA A 82 -2.22 14.92 8.59
N PRO A 83 -3.01 14.07 7.93
CA PRO A 83 -2.66 12.67 7.64
C PRO A 83 -1.64 12.56 6.48
N VAL A 84 -0.52 13.28 6.57
CA VAL A 84 0.51 13.44 5.52
C VAL A 84 0.98 12.09 4.98
N LEU A 85 1.13 11.10 5.86
CA LEU A 85 1.60 9.76 5.48
C LEU A 85 0.57 9.00 4.63
N LEU A 86 -0.72 9.12 4.98
CA LEU A 86 -1.81 8.54 4.20
C LEU A 86 -1.96 9.23 2.84
N GLU A 87 -1.83 10.56 2.80
CA GLU A 87 -1.86 11.32 1.55
C GLU A 87 -0.70 10.93 0.63
N LEU A 88 0.53 10.91 1.16
CA LEU A 88 1.72 10.50 0.43
C LEU A 88 1.57 9.09 -0.15
N ALA A 89 1.07 8.14 0.66
CA ALA A 89 0.83 6.78 0.20
C ALA A 89 -0.19 6.72 -0.93
N ASN A 90 -1.28 7.50 -0.86
CA ASN A 90 -2.27 7.56 -1.93
C ASN A 90 -1.71 8.27 -3.19
N GLU A 91 -0.88 9.31 -3.05
CA GLU A 91 -0.25 10.03 -4.17
C GLU A 91 0.61 9.09 -5.03
N VAL A 92 1.32 8.14 -4.41
CA VAL A 92 2.20 7.20 -5.12
C VAL A 92 1.62 5.80 -5.32
N ASP A 93 0.30 5.64 -5.11
CA ASP A 93 -0.43 4.37 -5.15
C ASP A 93 0.29 3.23 -4.39
N TYR A 94 0.77 3.55 -3.19
CA TYR A 94 1.49 2.63 -2.33
C TYR A 94 0.72 2.33 -1.05
N ALA A 95 0.93 1.15 -0.48
CA ALA A 95 0.23 0.76 0.74
C ALA A 95 0.65 1.68 1.90
N PRO A 96 -0.29 2.34 2.62
CA PRO A 96 0.05 3.24 3.71
C PRO A 96 0.90 2.61 4.82
N SER A 97 0.65 1.34 5.13
CA SER A 97 1.46 0.58 6.09
C SER A 97 2.91 0.36 5.63
N LEU A 98 3.12 0.17 4.32
CA LEU A 98 4.46 0.04 3.75
C LEU A 98 5.14 1.40 3.62
N MET A 99 4.40 2.47 3.32
CA MET A 99 4.93 3.83 3.35
C MET A 99 5.38 4.21 4.76
N ALA A 100 4.57 3.89 5.78
CA ALA A 100 4.92 4.10 7.18
C ALA A 100 6.21 3.37 7.57
N ARG A 101 6.37 2.14 7.08
CA ARG A 101 7.59 1.37 7.25
C ARG A 101 8.82 2.08 6.65
N ILE A 102 8.73 2.57 5.41
CA ILE A 102 9.85 3.27 4.74
C ILE A 102 10.26 4.52 5.51
N ILE A 103 9.29 5.35 5.90
CA ILE A 103 9.55 6.60 6.64
C ILE A 103 10.17 6.30 8.00
N LEU A 104 9.66 5.30 8.72
CA LEU A 104 10.18 4.88 10.02
C LEU A 104 11.61 4.30 9.90
N GLU A 105 11.86 3.46 8.89
CA GLU A 105 13.18 2.92 8.58
C GLU A 105 14.19 4.05 8.32
N ARG A 106 13.83 5.03 7.49
CA ARG A 106 14.69 6.18 7.16
C ARG A 106 14.92 7.11 8.36
N PHE A 107 13.90 7.33 9.18
CA PHE A 107 13.98 8.13 10.41
C PHE A 107 14.97 7.51 11.41
N LEU A 108 14.87 6.19 11.64
CA LEU A 108 15.76 5.47 12.55
C LEU A 108 17.20 5.41 12.02
N GLN A 109 17.39 5.24 10.70
CA GLN A 109 18.72 5.33 10.08
C GLN A 109 19.39 6.70 10.25
N GLY A 110 18.60 7.77 10.40
CA GLY A 110 19.12 9.11 10.70
C GLY A 110 19.51 9.32 12.16
N HIS A 111 18.92 8.55 13.08
CA HIS A 111 19.14 8.66 14.52
C HIS A 111 20.15 7.64 15.08
N GLU A 112 20.22 6.44 14.50
CA GLU A 112 21.15 5.39 14.91
C GLU A 112 22.23 5.17 13.83
N GLN A 113 23.49 5.05 14.24
CA GLN A 113 24.63 4.78 13.33
C GLN A 113 24.56 3.38 12.70
N THR A 114 23.70 2.50 13.21
CA THR A 114 23.48 1.14 12.72
C THR A 114 22.11 1.00 12.08
N PRO A 115 21.98 0.23 10.98
CA PRO A 115 20.69 0.03 10.33
C PRO A 115 19.69 -0.62 11.31
N PRO A 116 18.49 -0.04 11.48
CA PRO A 116 17.51 -0.53 12.44
C PRO A 116 17.10 -1.97 12.12
N SER A 117 17.06 -2.81 13.15
CA SER A 117 16.66 -4.20 12.96
C SER A 117 15.17 -4.29 12.56
N LYS A 118 14.85 -5.18 11.62
CA LYS A 118 13.45 -5.40 11.17
C LYS A 118 12.48 -5.70 12.33
N SER A 119 13.00 -6.29 13.41
CA SER A 119 12.24 -6.58 14.63
C SER A 119 11.77 -5.30 15.33
N VAL A 120 12.67 -4.33 15.51
CA VAL A 120 12.36 -3.03 16.16
C VAL A 120 11.33 -2.26 15.36
N ILE A 121 11.50 -2.18 14.03
CA ILE A 121 10.55 -1.52 13.13
C ILE A 121 9.16 -2.17 13.24
N ASN A 122 9.09 -3.50 13.22
CA ASN A 122 7.82 -4.22 13.34
C ASN A 122 7.18 -4.02 14.74
N SER A 123 7.98 -3.90 15.79
CA SER A 123 7.49 -3.57 17.14
C SER A 123 6.85 -2.18 17.16
N MET A 124 7.54 -1.17 16.66
CA MET A 124 7.06 0.22 16.59
C MET A 124 5.85 0.40 15.67
N LEU A 125 5.75 -0.37 14.57
CA LEU A 125 4.55 -0.38 13.72
C LEU A 125 3.36 -1.09 14.37
N ARG A 126 3.58 -1.98 15.34
CA ARG A 126 2.49 -2.59 16.13
C ARG A 126 2.10 -1.71 17.31
N ASP A 127 3.06 -1.03 17.89
CA ASP A 127 2.91 -0.15 19.04
C ASP A 127 3.57 1.22 18.75
N PRO A 128 2.81 2.18 18.19
CA PRO A 128 3.32 3.50 17.83
C PRO A 128 3.83 4.31 19.03
N SER A 129 3.48 3.93 20.26
CA SER A 129 3.96 4.60 21.47
C SER A 129 5.47 4.47 21.69
N GLN A 130 6.09 3.47 21.05
CA GLN A 130 7.55 3.24 21.09
C GLN A 130 8.32 4.17 20.15
N ILE A 131 7.63 4.95 19.31
CA ILE A 131 8.26 5.89 18.38
C ILE A 131 8.60 7.18 19.15
N PRO A 132 9.86 7.62 19.17
CA PRO A 132 10.28 8.78 19.95
C PRO A 132 9.73 10.11 19.42
N ASP A 133 9.48 10.19 18.11
CA ASP A 133 8.80 11.34 17.50
C ASP A 133 7.29 11.18 17.63
N GLY A 134 6.69 12.01 18.50
CA GLY A 134 5.24 12.02 18.74
C GLY A 134 4.41 12.36 17.50
N VAL A 135 4.95 13.09 16.53
CA VAL A 135 4.24 13.36 15.28
C VAL A 135 4.23 12.11 14.41
N LEU A 136 5.40 11.47 14.23
CA LEU A 136 5.49 10.21 13.49
C LEU A 136 4.65 9.10 14.14
N ALA A 137 4.65 9.01 15.47
CA ALA A 137 3.79 8.10 16.23
C ALA A 137 2.31 8.28 15.88
N ASN A 138 1.83 9.53 15.86
CA ASN A 138 0.45 9.85 15.50
C ASN A 138 0.12 9.50 14.04
N GLN A 139 1.04 9.75 13.10
CA GLN A 139 0.87 9.39 11.68
C GLN A 139 0.76 7.87 11.50
N VAL A 140 1.65 7.12 12.14
CA VAL A 140 1.63 5.64 12.10
C VAL A 140 0.35 5.12 12.74
N TYR A 141 -0.10 5.69 13.85
CA TYR A 141 -1.36 5.33 14.49
C TYR A 141 -2.57 5.54 13.56
N GLN A 142 -2.64 6.68 12.86
CA GLN A 142 -3.70 6.94 11.88
C GLN A 142 -3.68 5.93 10.72
N VAL A 143 -2.49 5.54 10.26
CA VAL A 143 -2.31 4.49 9.26
C VAL A 143 -2.83 3.15 9.75
N LEU A 144 -2.55 2.76 11.00
CA LEU A 144 -3.03 1.50 11.59
C LEU A 144 -4.55 1.45 11.69
N ILE A 145 -5.19 2.52 12.17
CA ILE A 145 -6.65 2.60 12.24
C ILE A 145 -7.26 2.48 10.84
N THR A 146 -6.71 3.20 9.87
CA THR A 146 -7.19 3.19 8.48
C THR A 146 -6.96 1.83 7.81
N ALA A 147 -5.81 1.19 8.08
CA ALA A 147 -5.45 -0.12 7.55
C ALA A 147 -6.29 -1.23 8.16
N ALA A 148 -6.65 -1.18 9.45
CA ALA A 148 -7.58 -2.12 10.06
C ALA A 148 -8.97 -2.03 9.40
N PHE A 149 -9.44 -0.81 9.12
CA PHE A 149 -10.70 -0.58 8.43
C PHE A 149 -10.67 -1.08 6.97
N ARG A 150 -9.58 -0.84 6.24
CA ARG A 150 -9.41 -1.33 4.85
C ARG A 150 -9.06 -2.82 4.77
N GLY A 151 -8.33 -3.36 5.73
CA GLY A 151 -7.94 -4.78 5.84
C GLY A 151 -9.14 -5.67 6.07
N ASN A 152 -10.06 -5.26 6.94
CA ASN A 152 -11.37 -5.90 7.05
C ASN A 152 -12.16 -5.82 5.74
N ALA A 153 -12.05 -4.75 4.96
CA ALA A 153 -12.70 -4.66 3.66
C ALA A 153 -12.12 -5.64 2.61
N VAL A 154 -10.83 -6.01 2.71
CA VAL A 154 -10.18 -7.01 1.83
C VAL A 154 -10.45 -8.44 2.31
N ILE A 155 -10.48 -8.71 3.61
CA ILE A 155 -10.86 -10.03 4.16
C ILE A 155 -12.33 -10.33 3.86
N CYS A 156 -13.22 -9.33 3.95
CA CYS A 156 -14.62 -9.48 3.52
C CYS A 156 -14.79 -9.73 2.01
N LEU A 157 -13.76 -9.62 1.16
CA LEU A 157 -13.83 -10.07 -0.24
C LEU A 157 -13.56 -11.57 -0.40
N ALA A 158 -12.81 -12.19 0.52
CA ALA A 158 -12.51 -13.61 0.49
C ALA A 158 -13.66 -14.45 1.10
N ASP A 159 -14.29 -13.92 2.15
CA ASP A 159 -15.34 -14.64 2.90
C ASP A 159 -16.76 -14.45 2.37
N ALA A 160 -16.95 -13.64 1.32
CA ALA A 160 -18.22 -13.55 0.60
C ALA A 160 -18.28 -14.62 -0.51
N SER A 161 -18.22 -15.89 -0.08
CA SER A 161 -18.60 -17.06 -0.89
C SER A 161 -20.09 -17.35 -0.73
#